data_AF-A0A925VFT1-F1
#
_entry.id   AF-A0A925VFT1-F1
#
_cell.length_a   1.000
_cell.length_b   1.000
_cell.length_c   1.000
_cell.angle_alpha   90.00
_cell.angle_beta   90.00
_cell.angle_gamma   90.00
#
_symmetry.space_group_name_H-M   'P 1'
#
loop_
_entity.id
_entity.type
_entity.pdbx_description
1 polymer ?
#
loop_
_entity_poly.entity_id
_entity_poly.type
_entity_poly.pdbx_seq_one_letter_code
_entity_poly.pdbx_strand_id
1 'polypeptide(L)'
;MQAQPQPILRSPRARLVLTIAAIALGLAIIGFFGLRAVRSFRQMQYMRQQGLDRGTASVDAVRPWMTIRFVAVAYAVPEEYLYSALAIPFDRRNRDQSLGELNRIYQLGLVPNSSEFVIIEKARAAITEYRAHPVATGLRDVRPWMSVRYIANSSGVPEQQLFDVIGLASAGNENKPIDLLSDEQRYPGGPPALARALSDALAKLEGTP
;
A
#
# COMPACT_ATOMS: atom_id res chain seq x y z
N MET A 1 -14.84 43.16 49.64
CA MET A 1 -14.79 43.87 48.34
C MET A 1 -14.37 42.87 47.27
N GLN A 2 -15.30 42.38 46.45
CA GLN A 2 -14.99 41.48 45.33
C GLN A 2 -15.30 42.23 44.02
N ALA A 3 -14.27 42.51 43.23
CA ALA A 3 -14.42 43.06 41.89
C ALA A 3 -14.87 41.94 40.94
N GLN A 4 -16.09 42.03 40.41
CA GLN A 4 -16.56 41.15 39.34
C GLN A 4 -15.87 41.55 38.02
N PRO A 5 -15.30 40.61 37.25
CA PRO A 5 -14.71 40.91 35.96
C PRO A 5 -15.79 41.32 34.94
N GLN A 6 -15.62 42.49 34.35
CA GLN A 6 -16.51 43.04 33.32
C GLN A 6 -16.50 42.17 32.04
N PRO A 7 -17.67 41.85 31.46
CA PRO A 7 -17.73 41.09 30.21
C PRO A 7 -17.30 41.97 29.02
N ILE A 8 -16.19 41.59 28.38
CA ILE A 8 -15.45 42.38 27.37
C ILE A 8 -16.22 42.57 26.03
N LEU A 9 -17.49 42.16 25.89
CA LEU A 9 -18.18 42.10 24.59
C LEU A 9 -19.47 42.94 24.54
N ARG A 10 -19.32 44.27 24.43
CA ARG A 10 -20.44 45.24 24.28
C ARG A 10 -20.65 45.85 22.89
N SER A 11 -19.75 45.68 21.91
CA SER A 11 -19.95 46.30 20.58
C SER A 11 -20.55 45.34 19.53
N PRO A 12 -21.61 45.73 18.80
CA PRO A 12 -22.25 44.87 17.79
C PRO A 12 -21.30 44.55 16.63
N ARG A 13 -20.38 45.47 16.33
CA ARG A 13 -19.34 45.29 15.30
C ARG A 13 -18.32 44.21 15.69
N ALA A 14 -17.91 44.14 16.96
CA ALA A 14 -16.99 43.09 17.42
C ALA A 14 -17.64 41.70 17.38
N ARG A 15 -18.93 41.60 17.74
CA ARG A 15 -19.69 40.34 17.60
C ARG A 15 -19.82 39.90 16.15
N LEU A 16 -20.08 40.84 15.23
CA LEU A 16 -20.15 40.55 13.79
C LEU A 16 -18.81 40.02 13.27
N VAL A 17 -17.70 40.70 13.59
CA VAL A 17 -16.35 40.28 13.16
C VAL A 17 -15.99 38.91 13.74
N LEU A 18 -16.28 38.65 15.01
CA LEU A 18 -16.03 37.36 15.63
C LEU A 18 -16.85 36.24 14.97
N THR A 19 -18.11 36.53 14.62
CA THR A 19 -18.99 35.58 13.93
C THR A 19 -18.47 35.27 12.53
N ILE A 20 -18.08 36.28 11.77
CA ILE A 20 -17.50 36.11 10.42
C ILE A 20 -16.19 35.32 10.50
N ALA A 21 -15.31 35.62 11.46
CA ALA A 21 -14.07 34.91 11.66
C ALA A 21 -14.31 33.43 12.03
N ALA A 22 -15.27 33.15 12.90
CA ALA A 22 -15.65 31.79 13.27
C ALA A 22 -16.20 30.99 12.08
N ILE A 23 -17.05 31.62 11.24
CA ILE A 23 -17.58 30.99 10.01
C ILE A 23 -16.44 30.71 9.03
N ALA A 24 -15.55 31.69 8.78
CA ALA A 24 -14.42 31.52 7.88
C ALA A 24 -13.48 30.41 8.35
N LEU A 25 -13.21 30.32 9.65
CA LEU A 25 -12.40 29.25 10.24
C LEU A 25 -13.08 27.88 10.07
N GLY A 26 -14.39 27.80 10.30
CA GLY A 26 -15.18 26.59 10.07
C GLY A 26 -15.11 26.12 8.61
N LEU A 27 -15.29 27.04 7.66
CA LEU A 27 -15.18 26.75 6.23
C LEU A 27 -13.76 26.31 5.82
N ALA A 28 -12.72 26.92 6.40
CA ALA A 28 -11.34 26.53 6.15
C ALA A 28 -11.05 25.10 6.64
N ILE A 29 -11.54 24.74 7.84
CA ILE A 29 -11.42 23.39 8.39
C ILE A 29 -12.17 22.40 7.52
N ILE A 30 -13.44 22.67 7.19
CA ILE A 30 -14.26 21.78 6.35
C ILE A 30 -13.63 21.61 4.95
N GLY A 31 -13.14 22.68 4.34
CA GLY A 31 -12.45 22.62 3.05
C GLY A 31 -11.19 21.76 3.11
N PHE A 32 -10.32 21.99 4.10
CA PHE A 32 -9.07 21.26 4.25
C PHE A 32 -9.28 19.77 4.53
N PHE A 33 -10.16 19.44 5.49
CA PHE A 33 -10.45 18.05 5.86
C PHE A 33 -11.33 17.35 4.81
N GLY A 34 -12.28 18.06 4.20
CA GLY A 34 -13.14 17.54 3.13
C GLY A 34 -12.33 17.12 1.90
N LEU A 35 -11.38 17.95 1.45
CA LEU A 35 -10.48 17.58 0.35
C LEU A 35 -9.61 16.36 0.69
N ARG A 36 -9.10 16.26 1.92
CA ARG A 36 -8.31 15.12 2.37
C ARG A 36 -9.14 13.83 2.41
N ALA A 37 -10.37 13.90 2.92
CA ALA A 37 -11.29 12.77 2.99
C ALA A 37 -11.69 12.28 1.59
N VAL A 38 -12.01 13.18 0.66
CA VAL A 38 -12.37 12.81 -0.71
C VAL A 38 -11.21 12.16 -1.46
N ARG A 39 -9.97 12.65 -1.30
CA ARG A 39 -8.78 11.99 -1.89
C ARG A 39 -8.61 10.57 -1.36
N SER A 40 -8.73 10.37 -0.05
CA SER A 40 -8.64 9.05 0.59
C SER A 40 -9.75 8.10 0.12
N PHE A 41 -10.99 8.59 0.03
CA PHE A 41 -12.13 7.78 -0.40
C PHE A 41 -12.02 7.36 -1.87
N ARG A 42 -11.57 8.27 -2.76
CA ARG A 42 -11.30 7.95 -4.16
C ARG A 42 -10.19 6.91 -4.32
N GLN A 43 -9.17 6.94 -3.46
CA GLN A 43 -8.11 5.91 -3.45
C GLN A 43 -8.67 4.53 -3.07
N MET A 44 -9.51 4.43 -2.04
CA MET A 44 -10.16 3.16 -1.65
C MET A 44 -11.12 2.63 -2.71
N GLN A 45 -11.91 3.50 -3.35
CA GLN A 45 -12.80 3.10 -4.45
C GLN A 45 -12.00 2.59 -5.66
N TYR A 46 -10.87 3.23 -5.97
CA TYR A 46 -9.97 2.79 -7.03
C TYR A 46 -9.35 1.42 -6.76
N MET A 47 -8.94 1.14 -5.51
CA MET A 47 -8.44 -0.17 -5.07
C MET A 47 -9.45 -1.30 -5.34
N ARG A 48 -10.71 -1.07 -4.95
CA ARG A 48 -11.81 -2.02 -5.16
C ARG A 48 -12.16 -2.22 -6.64
N GLN A 49 -12.16 -1.15 -7.43
CA GLN A 49 -12.57 -1.20 -8.84
C GLN A 49 -11.52 -1.87 -9.73
N GLN A 50 -10.24 -1.75 -9.41
CA GLN A 50 -9.16 -2.27 -10.24
C GLN A 50 -8.64 -3.65 -9.82
N GLY A 51 -9.32 -4.31 -8.87
CA GLY A 51 -8.89 -5.62 -8.39
C GLY A 51 -7.49 -5.61 -7.78
N LEU A 52 -7.04 -4.45 -7.28
CA LEU A 52 -5.77 -4.33 -6.53
C LEU A 52 -5.84 -5.19 -5.26
N ASP A 53 -7.05 -5.36 -4.71
CA ASP A 53 -7.36 -6.25 -3.58
C ASP A 53 -7.40 -7.74 -3.98
N ARG A 54 -7.42 -8.04 -5.28
CA ARG A 54 -7.50 -9.39 -5.87
C ARG A 54 -6.27 -9.74 -6.73
N GLY A 55 -5.23 -8.88 -6.72
CA GLY A 55 -3.99 -8.97 -7.48
C GLY A 55 -4.13 -9.30 -8.98
N THR A 56 -5.24 -8.89 -9.61
CA THR A 56 -5.42 -8.91 -11.07
C THR A 56 -5.11 -7.54 -11.70
N ALA A 57 -4.40 -6.69 -10.96
CA ALA A 57 -4.13 -5.32 -11.38
C ALA A 57 -3.34 -5.27 -12.70
N SER A 58 -3.90 -4.52 -13.66
CA SER A 58 -3.18 -4.15 -14.88
C SER A 58 -1.94 -3.34 -14.53
N VAL A 59 -0.82 -3.57 -15.21
CA VAL A 59 0.42 -2.82 -14.99
C VAL A 59 0.20 -1.31 -15.15
N ASP A 60 -0.74 -0.90 -16.01
CA ASP A 60 -1.11 0.50 -16.21
C ASP A 60 -1.87 1.13 -15.04
N ALA A 61 -2.18 0.36 -14.00
CA ALA A 61 -2.83 0.86 -12.78
C ALA A 61 -1.85 1.45 -11.76
N VAL A 62 -0.52 1.38 -11.98
CA VAL A 62 0.47 1.97 -11.07
C VAL A 62 0.26 3.49 -11.01
N ARG A 63 0.25 4.05 -9.80
CA ARG A 63 -0.02 5.49 -9.57
C ARG A 63 1.02 6.13 -8.63
N PRO A 64 1.27 7.44 -8.75
CA PRO A 64 2.23 8.16 -7.91
C PRO A 64 1.99 8.10 -6.41
N TRP A 65 0.75 7.90 -5.97
CA TRP A 65 0.42 7.82 -4.55
C TRP A 65 0.75 6.44 -3.95
N MET A 66 0.98 5.41 -4.77
CA MET A 66 1.28 4.05 -4.30
C MET A 66 2.69 4.01 -3.70
N THR A 67 2.88 3.24 -2.63
CA THR A 67 4.21 2.94 -2.08
C THR A 67 4.81 1.73 -2.76
N ILE A 68 6.14 1.53 -2.66
CA ILE A 68 6.80 0.33 -3.21
C ILE A 68 6.18 -0.95 -2.62
N ARG A 69 5.96 -0.99 -1.31
CA ARG A 69 5.27 -2.11 -0.64
C ARG A 69 3.87 -2.35 -1.18
N PHE A 70 3.09 -1.29 -1.42
CA PHE A 70 1.75 -1.44 -2.00
C PHE A 70 1.83 -2.08 -3.40
N VAL A 71 2.75 -1.62 -4.24
CA VAL A 71 2.98 -2.18 -5.57
C VAL A 71 3.48 -3.63 -5.48
N ALA A 72 4.39 -3.93 -4.57
CA ALA A 72 4.91 -5.27 -4.35
C ALA A 72 3.77 -6.29 -4.12
N VAL A 73 2.83 -5.95 -3.24
CA VAL A 73 1.66 -6.78 -2.93
C VAL A 73 0.70 -6.86 -4.10
N ALA A 74 0.24 -5.71 -4.59
CA ALA A 74 -0.83 -5.63 -5.57
C ALA A 74 -0.47 -6.32 -6.90
N TYR A 75 0.83 -6.38 -7.21
CA TYR A 75 1.35 -7.00 -8.43
C TYR A 75 2.07 -8.33 -8.18
N ALA A 76 2.13 -8.79 -6.92
CA ALA A 76 2.87 -9.98 -6.48
C ALA A 76 4.34 -9.99 -6.94
N VAL A 77 5.02 -8.84 -6.89
CA VAL A 77 6.44 -8.68 -7.21
C VAL A 77 7.22 -8.48 -5.92
N PRO A 78 8.32 -9.19 -5.66
CA PRO A 78 9.09 -9.03 -4.42
C PRO A 78 9.54 -7.57 -4.21
N GLU A 79 9.40 -7.07 -2.98
CA GLU A 79 9.73 -5.67 -2.64
C GLU A 79 11.21 -5.36 -2.94
N GLU A 80 12.10 -6.32 -2.66
CA GLU A 80 13.53 -6.23 -2.91
C GLU A 80 13.87 -6.09 -4.40
N TYR A 81 13.14 -6.81 -5.27
CA TYR A 81 13.28 -6.68 -6.72
C TYR A 81 12.92 -5.27 -7.18
N LEU A 82 11.79 -4.72 -6.70
CA LEU A 82 11.36 -3.37 -7.04
C LEU A 82 12.36 -2.30 -6.56
N TYR A 83 12.89 -2.41 -5.33
CA TYR A 83 13.92 -1.48 -4.88
C TYR A 83 15.17 -1.50 -5.76
N SER A 84 15.61 -2.70 -6.17
CA SER A 84 16.75 -2.88 -7.05
C SER A 84 16.49 -2.27 -8.44
N ALA A 85 15.35 -2.61 -9.05
CA ALA A 85 14.96 -2.13 -10.38
C ALA A 85 14.77 -0.60 -10.43
N LEU A 86 14.30 0.00 -9.33
CA LEU A 86 14.15 1.45 -9.20
C LEU A 86 15.45 2.15 -8.76
N ALA A 87 16.55 1.41 -8.58
CA ALA A 87 17.85 1.91 -8.11
C ALA A 87 17.76 2.68 -6.78
N ILE A 88 16.94 2.20 -5.84
CA ILE A 88 16.78 2.80 -4.51
C ILE A 88 17.78 2.17 -3.53
N PRO A 89 18.74 2.94 -2.99
CA PRO A 89 19.77 2.45 -2.07
C PRO A 89 19.19 1.86 -0.79
N PHE A 90 19.80 0.80 -0.27
CA PHE A 90 19.33 0.07 0.91
C PHE A 90 19.20 0.95 2.16
N ASP A 91 20.14 1.88 2.37
CA ASP A 91 20.19 2.82 3.49
C ASP A 91 19.07 3.88 3.45
N ARG A 92 18.40 4.05 2.31
CA ARG A 92 17.37 5.07 2.09
C ARG A 92 15.99 4.49 1.81
N ARG A 93 15.79 3.20 2.05
CA ARG A 93 14.50 2.55 1.84
C ARG A 93 13.53 2.93 2.95
N ASN A 94 12.44 3.60 2.58
CA ASN A 94 11.33 3.88 3.47
C ASN A 94 10.04 3.33 2.88
N ARG A 95 9.41 2.41 3.64
CA ARG A 95 8.22 1.66 3.22
C ARG A 95 6.95 2.51 3.13
N ASP A 96 6.98 3.72 3.68
CA ASP A 96 5.84 4.64 3.71
C ASP A 96 5.94 5.73 2.63
N GLN A 97 7.06 5.79 1.91
CA GLN A 97 7.24 6.74 0.82
C GLN A 97 6.49 6.28 -0.43
N SER A 98 5.69 7.20 -0.98
CA SER A 98 5.02 6.98 -2.25
C SER A 98 5.99 7.08 -3.42
N LEU A 99 5.69 6.44 -4.55
CA LEU A 99 6.48 6.52 -5.77
C LEU A 99 6.66 7.98 -6.21
N GLY A 100 5.60 8.79 -6.17
CA GLY A 100 5.69 10.22 -6.51
C GLY A 100 6.59 11.02 -5.56
N GLU A 101 6.65 10.64 -4.28
CA GLU A 101 7.60 11.23 -3.34
C GLU A 101 9.03 10.81 -3.63
N LEU A 102 9.27 9.51 -3.89
CA LEU A 102 10.57 9.00 -4.32
C LEU A 102 11.03 9.69 -5.61
N ASN A 103 10.15 9.88 -6.59
CA ASN A 103 10.48 10.60 -7.83
C ASN A 103 11.01 12.02 -7.56
N ARG A 104 10.46 12.70 -6.55
CA ARG A 104 10.89 14.04 -6.14
C ARG A 104 12.21 13.99 -5.36
N ILE A 105 12.34 13.07 -4.41
CA ILE A 105 13.56 12.90 -3.58
C ILE A 105 14.77 12.62 -4.47
N TYR A 106 14.62 11.72 -5.44
CA TYR A 106 15.67 11.33 -6.37
C TYR A 106 15.71 12.19 -7.64
N GLN A 107 14.89 13.25 -7.71
CA GLN A 107 14.86 14.22 -8.81
C GLN A 107 14.77 13.58 -10.21
N LEU A 108 13.99 12.51 -10.34
CA LEU A 108 13.90 11.72 -11.58
C LEU A 108 13.11 12.42 -12.69
N GLY A 109 12.29 13.42 -12.34
CA GLY A 109 11.56 14.24 -13.32
C GLY A 109 10.35 13.55 -13.95
N LEU A 110 10.00 14.03 -15.15
CA LEU A 110 8.90 13.52 -15.97
C LEU A 110 9.45 12.78 -17.18
N VAL A 111 8.68 11.82 -17.68
CA VAL A 111 8.97 11.14 -18.94
C VAL A 111 8.94 12.17 -20.09
N PRO A 112 9.90 12.13 -21.04
CA PRO A 112 9.90 13.04 -22.17
C PRO A 112 8.57 13.02 -22.92
N ASN A 113 8.03 14.20 -23.24
CA ASN A 113 6.74 14.37 -23.93
C ASN A 113 5.52 13.79 -23.19
N SER A 114 5.62 13.60 -21.87
CA SER A 114 4.52 13.09 -21.04
C SER A 114 4.41 13.87 -19.72
N SER A 115 3.22 13.86 -19.12
CA SER A 115 2.97 14.39 -17.78
C SER A 115 3.20 13.36 -16.67
N GLU A 116 3.79 12.21 -17.00
CA GLU A 116 4.00 11.10 -16.08
C GLU A 116 5.38 11.14 -15.42
N PHE A 117 5.47 10.71 -14.16
CA PHE A 117 6.74 10.57 -13.45
C PHE A 117 7.56 9.38 -13.98
N VAL A 118 8.86 9.61 -14.20
CA VAL A 118 9.80 8.57 -14.67
C VAL A 118 9.78 7.33 -13.78
N ILE A 119 9.63 7.50 -12.47
CA ILE A 119 9.57 6.35 -11.55
C ILE A 119 8.39 5.41 -11.82
N ILE A 120 7.28 5.92 -12.36
CA ILE A 120 6.08 5.13 -12.62
C ILE A 120 6.28 4.28 -13.87
N GLU A 121 6.87 4.85 -14.91
CA GLU A 121 7.33 4.12 -16.08
C GLU A 121 8.31 3.01 -15.68
N LYS A 122 9.33 3.34 -14.87
CA LYS A 122 10.30 2.35 -14.38
C LYS A 122 9.64 1.24 -13.55
N ALA A 123 8.70 1.58 -12.67
CA ALA A 123 7.98 0.59 -11.88
C ALA A 123 7.14 -0.35 -12.77
N ARG A 124 6.47 0.21 -13.79
CA ARG A 124 5.71 -0.59 -14.77
C ARG A 124 6.61 -1.51 -15.57
N ALA A 125 7.74 -1.00 -16.06
CA ALA A 125 8.73 -1.80 -16.75
C ALA A 125 9.26 -2.95 -15.87
N ALA A 126 9.59 -2.66 -14.61
CA ALA A 126 10.06 -3.67 -13.65
C ALA A 126 9.01 -4.76 -13.39
N ILE A 127 7.73 -4.40 -13.23
CA ILE A 127 6.65 -5.39 -13.04
C ILE A 127 6.50 -6.26 -14.28
N THR A 128 6.54 -5.68 -15.48
CA THR A 128 6.45 -6.42 -16.74
C THR A 128 7.62 -7.38 -16.91
N GLU A 129 8.83 -6.92 -16.66
CA GLU A 129 10.05 -7.72 -16.74
C GLU A 129 10.00 -8.89 -15.75
N TYR A 130 9.61 -8.62 -14.49
CA TYR A 130 9.46 -9.66 -13.48
C TYR A 130 8.45 -10.73 -13.87
N ARG A 131 7.32 -10.33 -14.48
CA ARG A 131 6.29 -11.28 -14.93
C ARG A 131 6.79 -12.17 -16.08
N ALA A 132 7.69 -11.67 -16.93
CA ALA A 132 8.31 -12.47 -17.98
C ALA A 132 9.40 -13.39 -17.42
N HIS A 133 10.17 -12.91 -16.44
CA HIS A 133 11.30 -13.61 -15.84
C HIS A 133 11.27 -13.51 -14.31
N PRO A 134 10.44 -14.33 -13.62
CA PRO A 134 10.35 -14.30 -12.17
C PRO A 134 11.66 -14.73 -11.52
N VAL A 135 12.14 -13.94 -10.57
CA VAL A 135 13.35 -14.23 -9.79
C VAL A 135 13.04 -14.16 -8.30
N ALA A 136 13.45 -15.18 -7.56
CA ALA A 136 13.34 -15.17 -6.10
C ALA A 136 14.37 -14.21 -5.50
N THR A 137 13.94 -13.35 -4.58
CA THR A 137 14.82 -12.40 -3.87
C THR A 137 15.11 -12.81 -2.43
N GLY A 138 14.55 -13.94 -2.00
CA GLY A 138 14.48 -14.34 -0.60
C GLY A 138 13.31 -13.68 0.12
N LEU A 139 12.74 -14.40 1.09
CA LEU A 139 11.70 -13.91 1.97
C LEU A 139 12.23 -13.95 3.41
N ARG A 140 12.16 -12.81 4.12
CA ARG A 140 12.65 -12.72 5.50
C ARG A 140 11.62 -13.20 6.52
N ASP A 141 10.35 -12.87 6.28
CA ASP A 141 9.25 -13.19 7.17
C ASP A 141 7.92 -13.19 6.41
N VAL A 142 6.98 -14.02 6.85
CA VAL A 142 5.61 -14.04 6.34
C VAL A 142 4.75 -13.07 7.16
N ARG A 143 4.03 -12.16 6.48
CA ARG A 143 3.18 -11.16 7.13
C ARG A 143 1.73 -11.22 6.64
N PRO A 144 0.73 -10.83 7.46
CA PRO A 144 -0.68 -10.93 7.09
C PRO A 144 -1.09 -10.18 5.82
N TRP A 145 -0.37 -9.12 5.46
CA TRP A 145 -0.65 -8.35 4.25
C TRP A 145 -0.15 -9.00 2.96
N MET A 146 0.71 -10.02 3.06
CA MET A 146 1.29 -10.71 1.89
C MET A 146 0.27 -11.67 1.29
N SER A 147 0.30 -11.88 -0.02
CA SER A 147 -0.45 -12.93 -0.70
C SER A 147 0.39 -14.21 -0.84
N VAL A 148 -0.26 -15.35 -1.08
CA VAL A 148 0.44 -16.62 -1.30
C VAL A 148 1.35 -16.53 -2.54
N ARG A 149 0.88 -15.89 -3.63
CA ARG A 149 1.70 -15.64 -4.82
C ARG A 149 2.91 -14.76 -4.54
N TYR A 150 2.73 -13.69 -3.75
CA TYR A 150 3.85 -12.84 -3.34
C TYR A 150 4.90 -13.64 -2.58
N ILE A 151 4.46 -14.51 -1.67
CA ILE A 151 5.34 -15.36 -0.87
C ILE A 151 6.09 -16.34 -1.78
N ALA A 152 5.39 -17.05 -2.67
CA ALA A 152 5.97 -17.95 -3.64
C ALA A 152 7.04 -17.26 -4.51
N ASN A 153 6.71 -16.08 -5.04
CA ASN A 153 7.61 -15.29 -5.86
C ASN A 153 8.83 -14.78 -5.08
N SER A 154 8.68 -14.49 -3.78
CA SER A 154 9.76 -14.00 -2.94
C SER A 154 10.67 -15.14 -2.46
N SER A 155 10.12 -16.28 -2.08
CA SER A 155 10.86 -17.44 -1.56
C SER A 155 11.41 -18.36 -2.64
N GLY A 156 10.82 -18.35 -3.84
CA GLY A 156 11.12 -19.31 -4.90
C GLY A 156 10.41 -20.67 -4.73
N VAL A 157 9.60 -20.83 -3.68
CA VAL A 157 8.78 -22.04 -3.48
C VAL A 157 7.57 -22.00 -4.41
N PRO A 158 7.24 -23.08 -5.13
CA PRO A 158 6.06 -23.12 -5.99
C PRO A 158 4.77 -22.81 -5.22
N GLU A 159 3.96 -21.91 -5.78
CA GLU A 159 2.70 -21.46 -5.17
C GLU A 159 1.76 -22.61 -4.81
N GLN A 160 1.65 -23.61 -5.70
CA GLN A 160 0.80 -24.77 -5.47
C GLN A 160 1.22 -25.56 -4.22
N GLN A 161 2.51 -25.70 -3.97
CA GLN A 161 3.01 -26.39 -2.77
C GLN A 161 2.61 -25.66 -1.49
N LEU A 162 2.62 -24.32 -1.50
CA LEU A 162 2.17 -23.52 -0.36
C LEU A 162 0.68 -23.73 -0.09
N PHE A 163 -0.15 -23.75 -1.15
CA PHE A 163 -1.59 -24.03 -1.04
C PHE A 163 -1.90 -25.44 -0.53
N ASP A 164 -1.15 -26.43 -1.00
CA ASP A 164 -1.30 -27.83 -0.58
C ASP A 164 -1.01 -27.98 0.93
N VAL A 165 0.04 -27.31 1.44
CA VAL A 165 0.42 -27.38 2.87
C VAL A 165 -0.62 -26.72 3.79
N ILE A 166 -1.20 -25.59 3.37
CA ILE A 166 -2.24 -24.91 4.16
C ILE A 166 -3.64 -25.50 3.94
N GLY A 167 -3.79 -26.46 3.02
CA GLY A 167 -5.06 -27.13 2.73
C GLY A 167 -6.13 -26.19 2.13
N LEU A 168 -5.71 -25.18 1.36
CA LEU A 168 -6.61 -24.24 0.69
C LEU A 168 -6.51 -24.40 -0.84
N ALA A 169 -7.61 -24.14 -1.55
CA ALA A 169 -7.59 -24.11 -3.01
C ALA A 169 -6.81 -22.88 -3.52
N SER A 170 -5.95 -23.08 -4.53
CA SER A 170 -5.21 -21.99 -5.18
C SER A 170 -6.14 -21.08 -5.99
N ALA A 171 -7.01 -21.67 -6.81
CA ALA A 171 -7.89 -20.99 -7.75
C ALA A 171 -8.65 -19.80 -7.14
N GLY A 172 -8.27 -18.58 -7.54
CA GLY A 172 -8.90 -17.32 -7.11
C GLY A 172 -8.48 -16.81 -5.73
N ASN A 173 -7.54 -17.49 -5.07
CA ASN A 173 -6.99 -17.12 -3.77
C ASN A 173 -5.52 -16.70 -3.81
N GLU A 174 -4.85 -16.88 -4.95
CA GLU A 174 -3.40 -16.68 -5.15
C GLU A 174 -2.95 -15.29 -4.71
N ASN A 175 -3.84 -14.32 -4.92
CA ASN A 175 -3.55 -12.91 -4.85
C ASN A 175 -4.11 -12.22 -3.63
N LYS A 176 -4.92 -12.94 -2.87
CA LYS A 176 -5.56 -12.39 -1.69
C LYS A 176 -4.50 -12.23 -0.61
N PRO A 177 -4.42 -11.07 0.06
CA PRO A 177 -3.68 -10.94 1.30
C PRO A 177 -4.09 -12.04 2.30
N ILE A 178 -3.15 -12.53 3.10
CA ILE A 178 -3.37 -13.61 4.09
C ILE A 178 -4.49 -13.27 5.07
N ASP A 179 -4.60 -12.01 5.50
CA ASP A 179 -5.69 -11.56 6.37
C ASP A 179 -7.06 -11.74 5.72
N LEU A 180 -7.23 -11.23 4.50
CA LEU A 180 -8.46 -11.40 3.72
C LEU A 180 -8.74 -12.88 3.40
N LEU A 181 -7.71 -13.61 2.98
CA LEU A 181 -7.82 -15.04 2.65
C LEU A 181 -8.26 -15.85 3.87
N SER A 182 -7.65 -15.59 5.02
CA SER A 182 -7.99 -16.26 6.27
C SER A 182 -9.42 -15.97 6.69
N ASP A 183 -9.88 -14.72 6.57
CA ASP A 183 -11.23 -14.31 6.91
C ASP A 183 -12.27 -14.95 5.98
N GLU A 184 -12.05 -14.91 4.67
CA GLU A 184 -12.96 -15.49 3.67
C GLU A 184 -13.07 -17.01 3.77
N GLN A 185 -11.94 -17.69 3.97
CA GLN A 185 -11.88 -19.15 4.09
C GLN A 185 -12.18 -19.64 5.52
N ARG A 186 -12.39 -18.72 6.46
CA ARG A 186 -12.57 -19.01 7.90
C ARG A 186 -11.48 -19.94 8.44
N TYR A 187 -10.23 -19.61 8.11
CA TYR A 187 -9.09 -20.44 8.45
C TYR A 187 -8.97 -20.62 9.98
N PRO A 188 -8.77 -21.84 10.50
CA PRO A 188 -8.67 -22.08 11.93
C PRO A 188 -7.56 -21.26 12.60
N GLY A 189 -7.91 -20.50 13.63
CA GLY A 189 -6.96 -19.61 14.34
C GLY A 189 -6.73 -18.25 13.66
N GLY A 190 -7.43 -17.97 12.57
CA GLY A 190 -7.43 -16.66 11.90
C GLY A 190 -6.12 -16.30 11.19
N PRO A 191 -5.97 -15.02 10.78
CA PRO A 191 -4.83 -14.55 9.99
C PRO A 191 -3.44 -14.88 10.58
N PRO A 192 -3.20 -14.77 11.91
CA PRO A 192 -1.91 -15.11 12.49
C PRO A 192 -1.55 -16.59 12.38
N ALA A 193 -2.55 -17.48 12.47
CA ALA A 193 -2.35 -18.92 12.34
C ALA A 193 -2.01 -19.29 10.89
N LEU A 194 -2.67 -18.68 9.92
CA LEU A 194 -2.36 -18.87 8.50
C LEU A 194 -0.95 -18.37 8.15
N ALA A 195 -0.58 -17.17 8.62
CA ALA A 195 0.77 -16.64 8.41
C ALA A 195 1.86 -17.56 9.02
N ARG A 196 1.60 -18.11 10.21
CA ARG A 196 2.51 -19.07 10.84
C ARG A 196 2.61 -20.37 10.06
N ALA A 197 1.48 -20.93 9.62
CA ALA A 197 1.46 -22.16 8.82
C ALA A 197 2.29 -22.01 7.52
N LEU A 198 2.18 -20.87 6.85
CA LEU A 198 3.01 -20.54 5.69
C LEU A 198 4.50 -20.39 6.04
N SER A 199 4.82 -19.72 7.16
CA SER A 199 6.21 -19.60 7.63
C SER A 199 6.82 -20.97 7.95
N ASP A 200 6.06 -21.85 8.60
CA ASP A 200 6.50 -23.21 8.94
C ASP A 200 6.64 -24.08 7.68
N ALA A 201 5.78 -23.86 6.68
CA ALA A 201 5.87 -24.53 5.38
C ALA A 201 7.18 -24.18 4.67
N LEU A 202 7.54 -22.88 4.61
CA LEU A 202 8.78 -22.43 4.00
C LEU A 202 10.01 -23.02 4.70
N ALA A 203 10.03 -22.99 6.04
CA ALA A 203 11.16 -23.54 6.81
C ALA A 203 11.36 -25.05 6.57
N LYS A 204 10.28 -25.81 6.37
CA LYS A 204 10.36 -27.24 6.03
C LYS A 204 10.88 -27.48 4.62
N LEU A 205 10.45 -26.66 3.66
CA LEU A 205 10.80 -26.80 2.24
C LEU A 205 12.25 -26.35 1.98
N GLU A 206 12.72 -25.29 2.63
CA GLU A 206 14.13 -24.83 2.56
C GLU A 206 15.10 -25.83 3.23
N GLY A 207 14.62 -26.63 4.18
CA GLY A 207 15.40 -27.67 4.86
C GLY A 207 15.44 -29.02 4.15
N THR A 208 14.81 -29.17 2.98
CA THR A 208 14.80 -30.42 2.21
C THR A 208 15.93 -30.35 1.16
N PRO A 209 16.99 -31.19 1.28
CA PRO A 209 18.16 -31.15 0.39
C PRO A 209 17.88 -31.61 -1.04
#